data_AF-A0A4Q7YL90-F1
#
_entry.id   AF-A0A4Q7YL90-F1
#
_cell.length_a   1.000
_cell.length_b   1.000
_cell.length_c   1.000
_cell.angle_alpha   90.00
_cell.angle_beta   90.00
_cell.angle_gamma   90.00
#
_symmetry.space_group_name_H-M   'P 1'
#
loop_
_entity.id
_entity.type
_entity.pdbx_description
1 polymer ?
#
loop_
_entity_poly.entity_id
_entity_poly.type
_entity_poly.pdbx_seq_one_letter_code
_entity_poly.pdbx_strand_id
1 'polypeptide(L)'
;MKNLLTIPIILFANFCIKAYGLEVDQTCNTEISGIIEDTLNINIRPDTGNVISSACKAYPDIPDLMIATYFRDEPDKKGNPVQDQKRYEILLVNLHSKAITSHFSQVIEEDAAIGIHENSLWIDTAPYRLSNQLRAFGILKHIGVNSSHCAEGRENDYLDLFTSDGAKLHKVLADFPLSFRLTKLDSSCEIVGEKEAHRSIRIGKKQANGYHDLIISTRVSPSKKTAYTQTLHYNGAQYETTVSEKKWLDWWWKH
;
A
#
# COMPACT_ATOMS: atom_id res chain seq x y z
N MET A 1 51.97 -12.92 -50.88
CA MET A 1 50.56 -12.91 -51.31
C MET A 1 49.71 -13.24 -50.10
N LYS A 2 48.74 -12.37 -49.77
CA LYS A 2 47.97 -12.36 -48.51
C LYS A 2 46.87 -13.44 -48.55
N ASN A 3 46.81 -14.30 -47.53
CA ASN A 3 45.64 -15.15 -47.27
C ASN A 3 44.63 -14.34 -46.43
N LEU A 4 43.43 -14.16 -46.97
CA LEU A 4 42.27 -13.62 -46.27
C LEU A 4 41.74 -14.66 -45.27
N LEU A 5 41.70 -14.32 -43.97
CA LEU A 5 40.81 -14.95 -43.02
C LEU A 5 39.51 -14.13 -42.96
N THR A 6 38.39 -14.77 -43.34
CA THR A 6 37.03 -14.27 -43.15
C THR A 6 36.56 -14.57 -41.74
N ILE A 7 36.22 -13.53 -40.96
CA ILE A 7 35.54 -13.62 -39.66
C ILE A 7 34.05 -13.39 -39.89
N PRO A 8 33.13 -14.27 -39.45
CA PRO A 8 31.71 -14.00 -39.54
C PRO A 8 31.31 -13.01 -38.45
N ILE A 9 30.65 -11.91 -38.85
CA ILE A 9 30.03 -10.95 -37.95
C ILE A 9 28.76 -11.59 -37.39
N ILE A 10 28.78 -11.98 -36.12
CA ILE A 10 27.58 -12.40 -35.39
C ILE A 10 26.80 -11.13 -35.03
N LEU A 11 25.67 -10.94 -35.72
CA LEU A 11 24.70 -9.89 -35.43
C LEU A 11 24.02 -10.22 -34.09
N PHE A 12 24.44 -9.58 -33.00
CA PHE A 12 23.66 -9.58 -31.76
C PHE A 12 22.41 -8.73 -31.97
N ALA A 13 21.30 -9.37 -32.32
CA ALA A 13 19.99 -8.77 -32.22
C ALA A 13 19.73 -8.46 -30.74
N ASN A 14 19.85 -7.18 -30.37
CA ASN A 14 19.43 -6.67 -29.08
C ASN A 14 17.92 -6.89 -28.93
N PHE A 15 17.54 -8.01 -28.30
CA PHE A 15 16.20 -8.24 -27.84
C PHE A 15 15.96 -7.27 -26.68
N CYS A 16 15.38 -6.11 -27.01
CA CYS A 16 14.87 -5.18 -26.03
C CYS A 16 13.62 -5.81 -25.40
N ILE A 17 13.81 -6.65 -24.38
CA ILE A 17 12.71 -7.15 -23.57
C ILE A 17 12.15 -5.91 -22.86
N LYS A 18 11.00 -5.42 -23.34
CA LYS A 18 10.15 -4.55 -22.53
C LYS A 18 9.79 -5.36 -21.29
N ALA A 19 10.41 -5.04 -20.15
CA ALA A 19 9.92 -5.47 -18.86
C ALA A 19 8.59 -4.76 -18.63
N TYR A 20 7.52 -5.33 -19.17
CA TYR A 20 6.21 -5.18 -18.58
C TYR A 20 6.36 -5.78 -17.19
N GLY A 21 6.31 -4.94 -16.15
CA GLY A 21 6.29 -5.42 -14.78
C GLY A 21 5.13 -6.39 -14.67
N LEU A 22 5.44 -7.68 -14.50
CA LEU A 22 4.48 -8.66 -14.03
C LEU A 22 3.93 -8.08 -12.73
N GLU A 23 2.61 -7.87 -12.66
CA GLU A 23 1.95 -7.81 -11.36
C GLU A 23 2.35 -9.10 -10.66
N VAL A 24 3.27 -8.97 -9.70
CA VAL A 24 3.66 -10.10 -8.86
C VAL A 24 2.45 -10.36 -8.00
N ASP A 25 1.69 -11.38 -8.38
CA ASP A 25 0.63 -11.96 -7.57
C ASP A 25 1.13 -12.09 -6.13
N GLN A 26 0.44 -11.41 -5.20
CA GLN A 26 0.77 -11.41 -3.77
C GLN A 26 -0.03 -12.45 -3.01
N THR A 27 -0.51 -13.48 -3.69
CA THR A 27 -1.21 -14.58 -3.05
C THR A 27 -0.34 -15.28 -2.00
N CYS A 28 -0.97 -15.62 -0.87
CA CYS A 28 -0.34 -16.36 0.21
C CYS A 28 -0.21 -17.85 -0.15
N ASN A 29 1.03 -18.34 -0.23
CA ASN A 29 1.31 -19.74 -0.54
C ASN A 29 0.95 -20.68 0.63
N THR A 30 1.01 -22.01 0.40
CA THR A 30 0.71 -23.03 1.42
C THR A 30 1.57 -22.92 2.68
N GLU A 31 2.85 -22.57 2.53
CA GLU A 31 3.81 -22.58 3.64
C GLU A 31 3.51 -21.48 4.64
N ILE A 32 3.39 -20.23 4.19
CA ILE A 32 3.06 -19.11 5.07
C ILE A 32 1.65 -19.25 5.64
N SER A 33 0.69 -19.72 4.84
CA SER A 33 -0.68 -19.94 5.29
C SER A 33 -0.74 -20.99 6.39
N GLY A 34 0.00 -22.11 6.24
CA GLY A 34 0.06 -23.16 7.25
C GLY A 34 0.66 -22.69 8.58
N ILE A 35 1.73 -21.88 8.56
CA ILE A 35 2.31 -21.31 9.79
C ILE A 35 1.29 -20.43 10.52
N ILE A 36 0.55 -19.60 9.77
CA ILE A 36 -0.45 -18.69 10.34
C ILE A 36 -1.66 -19.47 10.88
N GLU A 37 -2.11 -20.49 10.16
CA GLU A 37 -3.19 -21.38 10.58
C GLU A 37 -2.83 -22.15 11.86
N ASP A 38 -1.63 -22.75 11.92
CA ASP A 38 -1.15 -23.48 13.09
C ASP A 38 -1.00 -22.58 14.33
N THR A 39 -0.64 -21.30 14.13
CA THR A 39 -0.34 -20.37 15.24
C THR A 39 -1.58 -19.63 15.72
N LEU A 40 -2.43 -19.16 14.79
CA LEU A 40 -3.55 -18.26 15.08
C LEU A 40 -4.91 -18.88 14.80
N ASN A 41 -4.97 -20.09 14.23
CA ASN A 41 -6.21 -20.74 13.77
C ASN A 41 -6.98 -19.87 12.77
N ILE A 42 -6.25 -19.28 11.82
CA ILE A 42 -6.78 -18.45 10.73
C ILE A 42 -6.26 -18.99 9.41
N ASN A 43 -7.17 -19.31 8.50
CA ASN A 43 -6.81 -19.63 7.13
C ASN A 43 -6.90 -18.35 6.30
N ILE A 44 -5.74 -17.82 5.90
CA ILE A 44 -5.62 -16.55 5.19
C ILE A 44 -5.73 -16.69 3.65
N ARG A 45 -6.15 -17.85 3.15
CA ARG A 45 -6.39 -18.06 1.72
C ARG A 45 -7.76 -17.49 1.35
N PRO A 46 -7.87 -16.49 0.44
CA PRO A 46 -9.15 -15.85 0.18
C PRO A 46 -10.22 -16.78 -0.42
N ASP A 47 -9.79 -17.83 -1.15
CA ASP A 47 -10.67 -18.78 -1.84
C ASP A 47 -11.27 -19.86 -0.93
N THR A 48 -10.60 -20.16 0.18
CA THR A 48 -10.89 -21.34 1.02
C THR A 48 -10.86 -21.05 2.52
N GLY A 49 -10.45 -19.85 2.89
CA GLY A 49 -10.21 -19.43 4.27
C GLY A 49 -11.32 -18.57 4.84
N ASN A 50 -11.04 -17.97 6.00
CA ASN A 50 -11.97 -17.14 6.77
C ASN A 50 -11.56 -15.66 6.77
N VAL A 51 -10.93 -15.22 5.68
CA VAL A 51 -10.50 -13.84 5.44
C VAL A 51 -11.20 -13.29 4.20
N ILE A 52 -11.37 -11.97 4.17
CA ILE A 52 -12.02 -11.26 3.06
C ILE A 52 -10.98 -10.97 1.97
N SER A 53 -9.82 -10.46 2.36
CA SER A 53 -8.70 -10.17 1.46
C SER A 53 -7.41 -10.51 2.17
N SER A 54 -6.39 -10.94 1.42
CA SER A 54 -5.06 -11.15 1.96
C SER A 54 -3.98 -10.87 0.92
N ALA A 55 -2.79 -10.54 1.41
CA ALA A 55 -1.60 -10.39 0.60
C ALA A 55 -0.39 -10.88 1.39
N CYS A 56 0.53 -11.53 0.70
CA CYS A 56 1.80 -12.02 1.20
C CYS A 56 2.94 -11.63 0.28
N LYS A 57 4.06 -11.21 0.86
CA LYS A 57 5.25 -10.80 0.11
C LYS A 57 6.51 -10.95 0.93
N ALA A 58 7.61 -11.32 0.28
CA ALA A 58 8.91 -11.37 0.93
C ALA A 58 9.32 -9.99 1.47
N TYR A 59 9.90 -9.98 2.66
CA TYR A 59 10.52 -8.79 3.22
C TYR A 59 11.80 -8.49 2.42
N PRO A 60 11.98 -7.26 1.90
CA PRO A 60 12.97 -7.01 0.85
C PRO A 60 14.44 -7.09 1.32
N ASP A 61 14.72 -6.87 2.60
CA ASP A 61 16.09 -6.77 3.15
C ASP A 61 16.44 -7.92 4.13
N ILE A 62 15.49 -8.80 4.45
CA ILE A 62 15.67 -9.86 5.47
C ILE A 62 15.28 -11.21 4.85
N PRO A 63 16.25 -12.09 4.57
CA PRO A 63 15.98 -13.44 4.07
C PRO A 63 15.03 -14.20 4.99
N ASP A 64 14.20 -15.06 4.40
CA ASP A 64 13.22 -15.92 5.08
C ASP A 64 12.17 -15.18 5.92
N LEU A 65 12.14 -13.85 5.89
CA LEU A 65 11.09 -13.05 6.52
C LEU A 65 10.03 -12.69 5.48
N MET A 66 8.78 -12.97 5.81
CA MET A 66 7.62 -12.67 4.98
C MET A 66 6.71 -11.67 5.68
N ILE A 67 6.10 -10.79 4.91
CA ILE A 67 5.00 -9.93 5.33
C ILE A 67 3.72 -10.65 4.90
N ALA A 68 2.80 -10.85 5.83
CA ALA A 68 1.42 -11.26 5.53
C ALA A 68 0.46 -10.22 6.07
N THR A 69 -0.59 -9.90 5.33
CA THR A 69 -1.65 -9.01 5.79
C THR A 69 -2.99 -9.55 5.33
N TYR A 70 -4.04 -9.33 6.13
CA TYR A 70 -5.38 -9.74 5.77
C TYR A 70 -6.45 -8.90 6.46
N PHE A 71 -7.64 -8.90 5.86
CA PHE A 71 -8.88 -8.47 6.45
C PHE A 71 -9.74 -9.67 6.82
N ARG A 72 -10.44 -9.61 7.95
CA ARG A 72 -11.52 -10.54 8.30
C ARG A 72 -12.63 -9.80 9.02
N ASP A 73 -13.78 -10.45 9.19
CA ASP A 73 -14.81 -9.92 10.08
C ASP A 73 -14.29 -9.81 11.52
N GLU A 74 -14.62 -8.71 12.19
CA GLU A 74 -14.34 -8.53 13.61
C GLU A 74 -15.28 -9.43 14.43
N PRO A 75 -14.78 -10.36 15.26
CA PRO A 75 -15.65 -11.21 16.07
C PRO A 75 -16.10 -10.49 17.35
N ASP A 76 -17.37 -10.67 17.72
CA ASP A 76 -17.87 -10.34 19.06
C ASP A 76 -17.33 -11.34 20.12
N LYS A 77 -17.72 -11.15 21.38
CA LYS A 77 -17.30 -12.05 22.49
C LYS A 77 -17.73 -13.51 22.32
N LYS A 78 -18.66 -13.80 21.42
CA LYS A 78 -19.18 -15.14 21.12
C LYS A 78 -18.63 -15.68 19.79
N GLY A 79 -17.79 -14.93 19.09
CA GLY A 79 -17.24 -15.30 17.79
C GLY A 79 -18.12 -14.97 16.59
N ASN A 80 -19.21 -14.23 16.76
CA ASN A 80 -20.05 -13.80 15.63
C ASN A 80 -19.47 -12.54 14.97
N PRO A 81 -19.57 -12.38 13.65
CA PRO A 81 -19.21 -11.12 12.98
C PRO A 81 -19.95 -9.92 13.57
N VAL A 82 -19.20 -8.87 13.90
CA VAL A 82 -19.73 -7.55 14.23
C VAL A 82 -20.01 -6.83 12.91
N GLN A 83 -21.24 -6.35 12.75
CA GLN A 83 -21.66 -5.64 11.54
C GLN A 83 -20.74 -4.43 11.29
N ASP A 84 -20.35 -4.24 10.03
CA ASP A 84 -19.54 -3.11 9.56
C ASP A 84 -18.17 -2.97 10.24
N GLN A 85 -17.73 -3.93 11.06
CA GLN A 85 -16.39 -3.92 11.66
C GLN A 85 -15.52 -5.03 11.07
N LYS A 86 -14.36 -4.64 10.57
CA LYS A 86 -13.36 -5.54 10.00
C LYS A 86 -12.07 -5.45 10.78
N ARG A 87 -11.45 -6.60 11.03
CA ARG A 87 -10.11 -6.65 11.60
C ARG A 87 -9.07 -6.62 10.50
N TYR A 88 -8.17 -5.67 10.61
CA TYR A 88 -6.98 -5.48 9.78
C TYR A 88 -5.75 -6.00 10.52
N GLU A 89 -5.08 -7.00 9.96
CA GLU A 89 -3.89 -7.59 10.59
C GLU A 89 -2.67 -7.59 9.67
N ILE A 90 -1.49 -7.48 10.29
CA ILE A 90 -0.19 -7.59 9.63
C ILE A 90 0.71 -8.47 10.49
N LEU A 91 1.37 -9.42 9.85
CA LEU A 91 2.27 -10.38 10.46
C LEU A 91 3.62 -10.32 9.77
N LEU A 92 4.68 -10.41 10.57
CA LEU A 92 6.01 -10.77 10.08
C LEU A 92 6.27 -12.23 10.42
N VAL A 93 6.37 -13.08 9.40
CA VAL A 93 6.54 -14.53 9.54
C VAL A 93 7.94 -14.91 9.13
N ASN A 94 8.68 -15.54 10.04
CA ASN A 94 9.99 -16.12 9.72
C ASN A 94 9.78 -17.57 9.27
N LEU A 95 10.10 -17.86 8.01
CA LEU A 95 9.92 -19.19 7.39
C LEU A 95 10.92 -20.22 7.93
N HIS A 96 12.12 -19.79 8.31
CA HIS A 96 13.13 -20.68 8.86
C HIS A 96 12.73 -21.20 10.25
N SER A 97 12.36 -20.31 11.17
CA SER A 97 11.92 -20.68 12.52
C SER A 97 10.44 -21.08 12.58
N LYS A 98 9.69 -20.93 11.47
CA LYS A 98 8.24 -21.15 11.36
C LYS A 98 7.45 -20.41 12.45
N ALA A 99 7.78 -19.14 12.68
CA ALA A 99 7.21 -18.36 13.76
C ALA A 99 6.75 -16.97 13.30
N ILE A 100 5.66 -16.50 13.91
CA ILE A 100 5.23 -15.10 13.82
C ILE A 100 6.13 -14.29 14.76
N THR A 101 6.91 -13.37 14.19
CA THR A 101 7.91 -12.54 14.90
C THR A 101 7.36 -11.18 15.32
N SER A 102 6.36 -10.68 14.60
CA SER A 102 5.65 -9.43 14.95
C SER A 102 4.22 -9.48 14.45
N HIS A 103 3.31 -8.81 15.16
CA HIS A 103 1.90 -8.74 14.84
C HIS A 103 1.37 -7.33 15.10
N PHE A 104 0.63 -6.79 14.14
CA PHE A 104 -0.18 -5.58 14.26
C PHE A 104 -1.64 -5.94 14.00
N SER A 105 -2.55 -5.36 14.78
CA SER A 105 -3.99 -5.58 14.66
C SER A 105 -4.75 -4.28 14.93
N GLN A 106 -5.73 -3.97 14.10
CA GLN A 106 -6.60 -2.80 14.22
C GLN A 106 -8.00 -3.16 13.73
N VAL A 107 -9.02 -2.52 14.28
CA VAL A 107 -10.39 -2.57 13.74
C VAL A 107 -10.60 -1.38 12.80
N ILE A 108 -11.17 -1.66 11.64
CA ILE A 108 -11.64 -0.67 10.66
C ILE A 108 -13.16 -0.77 10.61
N GLU A 109 -13.83 0.37 10.66
CA GLU A 109 -15.27 0.46 10.47
C GLU A 109 -15.55 0.76 8.99
N GLU A 110 -16.40 -0.05 8.38
CA GLU A 110 -16.98 0.21 7.08
C GLU A 110 -18.10 1.25 7.22
N ASP A 111 -18.20 2.12 6.23
CA ASP A 111 -19.19 3.18 6.19
C ASP A 111 -19.50 3.57 4.74
N ALA A 112 -20.11 4.74 4.55
CA ALA A 112 -20.45 5.20 3.22
C ALA A 112 -19.24 5.45 2.29
N ALA A 113 -18.05 5.64 2.85
CA ALA A 113 -16.78 5.93 2.17
C ALA A 113 -15.78 4.76 2.20
N ILE A 114 -15.94 3.81 3.12
CA ILE A 114 -15.05 2.65 3.30
C ILE A 114 -15.78 1.34 3.05
N GLY A 115 -15.27 0.53 2.12
CA GLY A 115 -15.74 -0.83 1.83
C GLY A 115 -14.58 -1.79 1.57
N ILE A 116 -14.63 -2.97 2.19
CA ILE A 116 -13.58 -3.99 2.17
C ILE A 116 -14.04 -5.20 1.35
N HIS A 117 -13.23 -5.59 0.38
CA HIS A 117 -13.54 -6.63 -0.62
C HIS A 117 -12.32 -7.52 -0.91
N GLU A 118 -12.49 -8.55 -1.73
CA GLU A 118 -11.49 -9.60 -2.01
C GLU A 118 -10.10 -9.10 -2.46
N ASN A 119 -10.03 -7.91 -3.07
CA ASN A 119 -8.79 -7.32 -3.58
C ASN A 119 -8.41 -6.00 -2.87
N SER A 120 -8.84 -5.82 -1.63
CA SER A 120 -8.62 -4.59 -0.88
C SER A 120 -7.19 -4.42 -0.34
N LEU A 121 -6.33 -5.44 -0.38
CA LEU A 121 -4.98 -5.37 0.21
C LEU A 121 -3.84 -5.60 -0.79
N TRP A 122 -2.79 -4.80 -0.65
CA TRP A 122 -1.54 -4.98 -1.36
C TRP A 122 -0.34 -4.57 -0.48
N ILE A 123 0.77 -5.28 -0.61
CA ILE A 123 2.04 -4.99 0.06
C ILE A 123 2.98 -4.25 -0.89
N ASP A 124 3.29 -3.02 -0.53
CA ASP A 124 4.29 -2.21 -1.20
C ASP A 124 5.66 -2.40 -0.54
N THR A 125 6.65 -2.78 -1.33
CA THR A 125 8.04 -2.98 -0.88
C THR A 125 8.98 -2.02 -1.58
N ALA A 126 8.50 -0.85 -2.02
CA ALA A 126 9.36 0.21 -2.52
C ALA A 126 10.48 0.54 -1.50
N PRO A 127 11.62 1.13 -1.93
CA PRO A 127 12.76 1.37 -1.07
C PRO A 127 12.54 2.56 -0.12
N TYR A 128 11.58 2.43 0.81
CA TYR A 128 11.28 3.41 1.86
C TYR A 128 12.36 3.40 2.96
N ARG A 129 13.60 3.72 2.59
CA ARG A 129 14.71 3.84 3.55
C ARG A 129 14.54 5.11 4.37
N LEU A 130 13.92 4.97 5.54
CA LEU A 130 13.66 6.07 6.46
C LEU A 130 14.92 6.48 7.21
N SER A 131 15.91 5.60 7.33
CA SER A 131 17.27 5.94 7.76
C SER A 131 18.29 5.04 7.06
N ASN A 132 19.58 5.19 7.41
CA ASN A 132 20.63 4.31 6.90
C ASN A 132 20.45 2.84 7.35
N GLN A 133 19.73 2.62 8.45
CA GLN A 133 19.54 1.30 9.06
C GLN A 133 18.09 0.79 8.98
N LEU A 134 17.14 1.66 8.63
CA LEU A 134 15.72 1.32 8.71
C LEU A 134 15.02 1.52 7.37
N ARG A 135 14.42 0.43 6.88
CA ARG A 135 13.52 0.43 5.74
C ARG A 135 12.10 0.12 6.22
N ALA A 136 11.15 0.94 5.79
CA ALA A 136 9.73 0.64 5.95
C ALA A 136 9.21 -0.21 4.78
N PHE A 137 8.11 -0.91 5.02
CA PHE A 137 7.25 -1.46 3.97
C PHE A 137 5.88 -0.79 4.05
N GLY A 138 5.17 -0.77 2.93
CA GLY A 138 3.85 -0.20 2.82
C GLY A 138 2.77 -1.27 2.79
N ILE A 139 1.62 -0.98 3.38
CA ILE A 139 0.38 -1.70 3.10
C ILE A 139 -0.58 -0.72 2.43
N LEU A 140 -0.97 -1.05 1.21
CA LEU A 140 -1.92 -0.29 0.42
C LEU A 140 -3.31 -0.92 0.56
N LYS A 141 -4.28 -0.08 0.90
CA LYS A 141 -5.68 -0.47 1.11
C LYS A 141 -6.56 0.15 0.03
N HIS A 142 -7.07 -0.68 -0.86
CA HIS A 142 -8.05 -0.32 -1.89
C HIS A 142 -9.47 -0.45 -1.31
N ILE A 143 -9.82 0.50 -0.44
CA ILE A 143 -11.04 0.44 0.39
C ILE A 143 -11.96 1.66 0.24
N GLY A 144 -11.55 2.65 -0.54
CA GLY A 144 -12.37 3.83 -0.82
C GLY A 144 -13.52 3.51 -1.76
N VAL A 145 -14.75 3.70 -1.32
CA VAL A 145 -15.97 3.44 -2.09
C VAL A 145 -16.86 4.68 -2.17
N ASN A 146 -17.71 4.75 -3.20
CA ASN A 146 -18.79 5.73 -3.29
C ASN A 146 -20.12 4.97 -3.21
N SER A 147 -20.60 4.74 -1.99
CA SER A 147 -21.88 4.02 -1.79
C SER A 147 -23.11 4.89 -2.07
N SER A 148 -22.96 6.22 -2.04
CA SER A 148 -24.04 7.17 -2.37
C SER A 148 -24.07 7.51 -3.86
N HIS A 149 -25.26 7.49 -4.46
CA HIS A 149 -25.47 7.91 -5.85
C HIS A 149 -25.05 9.37 -6.09
N CYS A 150 -25.13 10.22 -5.07
CA CYS A 150 -24.78 11.64 -5.16
C CYS A 150 -23.42 11.96 -4.51
N ALA A 151 -22.49 11.00 -4.48
CA ALA A 151 -21.15 11.24 -3.93
C ALA A 151 -20.32 12.15 -4.85
N GLU A 152 -19.85 13.26 -4.30
CA GLU A 152 -19.03 14.26 -5.02
C GLU A 152 -17.52 14.03 -4.89
N GLY A 153 -17.09 13.07 -4.06
CA GLY A 153 -15.68 12.83 -3.82
C GLY A 153 -15.37 11.45 -3.27
N ARG A 154 -14.16 10.97 -3.54
CA ARG A 154 -13.63 9.69 -3.04
C ARG A 154 -12.13 9.80 -2.80
N GLU A 155 -11.70 9.34 -1.63
CA GLU A 155 -10.32 9.01 -1.36
C GLU A 155 -10.14 7.50 -1.43
N ASN A 156 -9.04 7.03 -2.01
CA ASN A 156 -8.74 5.61 -2.11
C ASN A 156 -7.21 5.38 -2.07
N ASP A 157 -6.83 4.10 -2.11
CA ASP A 157 -5.44 3.66 -2.14
C ASP A 157 -4.69 4.18 -0.90
N TYR A 158 -5.27 3.90 0.29
CA TYR A 158 -4.74 4.37 1.56
C TYR A 158 -3.47 3.60 1.91
N LEU A 159 -2.37 4.32 2.07
CA LEU A 159 -1.07 3.76 2.40
C LEU A 159 -0.79 3.91 3.89
N ASP A 160 -0.53 2.78 4.53
CA ASP A 160 0.20 2.74 5.80
C ASP A 160 1.67 2.43 5.52
N LEU A 161 2.60 3.06 6.24
CA LEU A 161 4.01 2.64 6.28
C LEU A 161 4.33 2.06 7.64
N PHE A 162 4.97 0.90 7.64
CA PHE A 162 5.38 0.18 8.84
C PHE A 162 6.88 0.00 8.91
N THR A 163 7.43 0.18 10.10
CA THR A 163 8.79 -0.23 10.47
C THR A 163 8.71 -1.33 11.52
N SER A 164 9.76 -2.14 11.65
CA SER A 164 9.86 -3.15 12.70
C SER A 164 11.14 -2.99 13.51
N ASP A 165 11.04 -3.18 14.82
CA ASP A 165 12.20 -3.33 15.72
C ASP A 165 12.54 -4.80 16.00
N GLY A 166 11.93 -5.72 15.25
CA GLY A 166 12.04 -7.17 15.40
C GLY A 166 10.91 -7.79 16.22
N ALA A 167 10.40 -7.09 17.25
CA ALA A 167 9.33 -7.61 18.11
C ALA A 167 7.99 -6.91 17.85
N LYS A 168 8.03 -5.64 17.43
CA LYS A 168 6.86 -4.79 17.24
C LYS A 168 6.88 -4.16 15.86
N LEU A 169 5.67 -3.99 15.34
CA LEU A 169 5.40 -3.16 14.16
C LEU A 169 4.99 -1.77 14.62
N HIS A 170 5.66 -0.76 14.07
CA HIS A 170 5.36 0.64 14.30
C HIS A 170 4.77 1.22 13.03
N LYS A 171 3.52 1.67 13.09
CA LYS A 171 2.88 2.40 12.00
C LYS A 171 3.40 3.84 12.02
N VAL A 172 4.20 4.20 11.04
CA VAL A 172 4.89 5.52 10.97
C VAL A 172 4.25 6.47 9.97
N LEU A 173 3.46 5.96 9.02
CA LEU A 173 2.50 6.73 8.22
C LEU A 173 1.18 5.98 8.30
N ALA A 174 0.09 6.68 8.58
CA ALA A 174 -1.23 6.09 8.79
C ALA A 174 -2.25 6.66 7.80
N ASP A 175 -2.98 5.76 7.16
CA ASP A 175 -4.17 6.00 6.35
C ASP A 175 -3.98 7.15 5.36
N PHE A 176 -2.82 7.18 4.67
CA PHE A 176 -2.49 8.27 3.77
C PHE A 176 -3.06 8.00 2.36
N PRO A 177 -4.09 8.74 1.91
CA PRO A 177 -4.71 8.50 0.61
C PRO A 177 -3.74 8.82 -0.53
N LEU A 178 -3.57 7.89 -1.45
CA LEU A 178 -2.77 8.09 -2.66
C LEU A 178 -3.60 8.48 -3.88
N SER A 179 -4.91 8.25 -3.85
CA SER A 179 -5.82 8.52 -4.95
C SER A 179 -7.03 9.31 -4.49
N PHE A 180 -7.43 10.27 -5.32
CA PHE A 180 -8.56 11.14 -5.07
C PHE A 180 -9.36 11.27 -6.35
N ARG A 181 -10.67 11.25 -6.22
CA ARG A 181 -11.61 11.58 -7.28
C ARG A 181 -12.58 12.62 -6.77
N LEU A 182 -12.85 13.63 -7.56
CA LEU A 182 -13.87 14.63 -7.30
C LEU A 182 -14.79 14.71 -8.51
N THR A 183 -16.08 14.55 -8.26
CA THR A 183 -17.16 14.62 -9.24
C THR A 183 -18.00 15.86 -8.96
N LYS A 184 -18.23 16.66 -9.99
CA LYS A 184 -19.22 17.73 -9.97
C LYS A 184 -20.54 17.14 -10.45
N LEU A 185 -21.57 17.26 -9.62
CA LEU A 185 -22.91 16.76 -9.93
C LEU A 185 -23.87 17.89 -10.28
N ASP A 186 -24.91 17.58 -11.04
CA ASP A 186 -26.08 18.46 -11.21
C ASP A 186 -27.18 18.16 -10.18
N SER A 187 -28.34 18.82 -10.30
CA SER A 187 -29.48 18.62 -9.39
C SER A 187 -30.08 17.21 -9.43
N SER A 188 -29.78 16.44 -10.47
CA SER A 188 -30.21 15.05 -10.65
C SER A 188 -29.13 14.04 -10.25
N CYS A 189 -28.03 14.52 -9.65
CA CYS A 189 -26.86 13.72 -9.30
C CYS A 189 -26.11 13.12 -10.50
N GLU A 190 -26.29 13.69 -11.68
CA GLU A 190 -25.54 13.29 -12.86
C GLU A 190 -24.17 13.97 -12.89
N ILE A 191 -23.14 13.24 -13.30
CA ILE A 191 -21.76 13.75 -13.35
C ILE A 191 -21.63 14.73 -14.53
N VAL A 192 -21.39 16.00 -14.21
CA VAL A 192 -21.17 17.08 -15.20
C VAL A 192 -19.71 17.56 -15.23
N GLY A 193 -18.85 17.00 -14.38
CA GLY A 193 -17.41 17.25 -14.40
C GLY A 193 -16.65 16.33 -13.45
N GLU A 194 -15.39 16.08 -13.74
CA GLU A 194 -14.55 15.18 -12.95
C GLU A 194 -13.10 15.64 -12.90
N LYS A 195 -12.47 15.49 -11.74
CA LYS A 195 -11.03 15.64 -11.53
C LYS A 195 -10.52 14.44 -10.74
N GLU A 196 -9.33 13.99 -11.09
CA GLU A 196 -8.63 12.95 -10.35
C GLU A 196 -7.27 13.45 -9.91
N ALA A 197 -6.76 12.93 -8.79
CA ALA A 197 -5.38 13.16 -8.40
C ALA A 197 -4.73 11.89 -7.87
N HIS A 198 -3.46 11.72 -8.26
CA HIS A 198 -2.62 10.62 -7.80
C HIS A 198 -1.36 11.13 -7.14
N ARG A 199 -1.04 10.56 -5.98
CA ARG A 199 0.15 10.87 -5.21
C ARG A 199 1.21 9.80 -5.41
N SER A 200 2.45 10.24 -5.31
CA SER A 200 3.62 9.37 -5.26
C SER A 200 4.53 9.83 -4.13
N ILE A 201 5.18 8.88 -3.46
CA ILE A 201 6.06 9.14 -2.33
C ILE A 201 7.51 8.91 -2.76
N ARG A 202 8.39 9.82 -2.33
CA ARG A 202 9.84 9.68 -2.45
C ARG A 202 10.50 10.01 -1.12
N ILE A 203 11.62 9.34 -0.85
CA ILE A 203 12.47 9.66 0.30
C ILE A 203 13.23 10.96 0.04
N GLY A 204 13.12 11.89 0.99
CA GLY A 204 13.78 13.19 1.00
C GLY A 204 15.22 13.11 1.50
N LYS A 205 16.00 14.16 1.24
CA LYS A 205 17.40 14.23 1.69
C LYS A 205 17.55 14.67 3.14
N LYS A 206 16.60 15.47 3.63
CA LYS A 206 16.58 15.96 5.01
C LYS A 206 16.04 14.88 5.93
N GLN A 207 16.40 14.99 7.20
CA GLN A 207 15.91 14.12 8.25
C GLN A 207 15.35 14.96 9.41
N ALA A 208 14.33 14.43 10.06
CA ALA A 208 13.77 14.92 11.32
C ALA A 208 13.62 13.72 12.27
N ASN A 209 14.03 13.87 13.52
CA ASN A 209 13.91 12.82 14.54
C ASN A 209 14.46 11.45 14.09
N GLY A 210 15.57 11.46 13.34
CA GLY A 210 16.26 10.27 12.85
C GLY A 210 15.69 9.65 11.57
N TYR A 211 14.57 10.17 11.05
CA TYR A 211 13.92 9.65 9.83
C TYR A 211 14.00 10.68 8.69
N HIS A 212 14.19 10.20 7.47
CA HIS A 212 14.14 11.01 6.26
C HIS A 212 12.74 11.57 6.03
N ASP A 213 12.66 12.82 5.61
CA ASP A 213 11.39 13.42 5.19
C ASP A 213 10.76 12.61 4.04
N LEU A 214 9.43 12.58 3.97
CA LEU A 214 8.71 12.05 2.80
C LEU A 214 8.33 13.20 1.86
N ILE A 215 8.74 13.10 0.60
CA ILE A 215 8.36 14.04 -0.46
C ILE A 215 7.18 13.46 -1.21
N ILE A 216 6.02 14.10 -1.08
CA ILE A 216 4.79 13.70 -1.74
C ILE A 216 4.62 14.57 -2.99
N SER A 217 4.48 13.92 -4.14
CA SER A 217 4.18 14.59 -5.41
C SER A 217 2.79 14.18 -5.88
N THR A 218 1.90 15.15 -6.00
CA THR A 218 0.53 14.96 -6.46
C THR A 218 0.32 15.47 -7.87
N ARG A 219 -0.24 14.63 -8.75
CA ARG A 219 -0.59 15.01 -10.13
C ARG A 219 -2.10 14.99 -10.28
N VAL A 220 -2.67 16.07 -10.84
CA VAL A 220 -4.11 16.19 -11.09
C VAL A 220 -4.38 15.95 -12.57
N SER A 221 -5.34 15.08 -12.90
CA SER A 221 -5.86 14.85 -14.25
C SER A 221 -7.19 15.62 -14.42
N PRO A 222 -7.46 16.24 -15.59
CA PRO A 222 -6.70 16.23 -16.84
C PRO A 222 -5.58 17.29 -16.93
N SER A 223 -5.20 17.93 -15.82
CA SER A 223 -4.20 19.02 -15.82
C SER A 223 -2.81 18.54 -16.23
N LYS A 224 -2.22 19.17 -17.25
CA LYS A 224 -0.91 18.76 -17.82
C LYS A 224 0.31 19.50 -17.26
N LYS A 225 0.15 20.46 -16.34
CA LYS A 225 1.18 21.51 -16.17
C LYS A 225 1.97 21.53 -14.85
N THR A 226 1.46 21.05 -13.71
CA THR A 226 2.26 21.07 -12.47
C THR A 226 1.83 20.00 -11.47
N ALA A 227 2.81 19.28 -10.91
CA ALA A 227 2.58 18.45 -9.73
C ALA A 227 2.70 19.32 -8.47
N TYR A 228 1.74 19.22 -7.56
CA TYR A 228 1.87 19.82 -6.23
C TYR A 228 2.83 18.96 -5.40
N THR A 229 3.85 19.57 -4.80
CA THR A 229 4.80 18.86 -3.96
C THR A 229 4.71 19.35 -2.53
N GLN A 230 4.62 18.42 -1.59
CA GLN A 230 4.67 18.68 -0.15
C GLN A 230 5.71 17.78 0.52
N THR A 231 6.14 18.18 1.71
CA THR A 231 7.09 17.42 2.54
C THR A 231 6.40 17.05 3.85
N LEU A 232 6.39 15.77 4.19
CA LEU A 232 5.96 15.29 5.49
C LEU A 232 7.18 15.08 6.37
N HIS A 233 7.14 15.65 7.57
CA HIS A 233 8.19 15.54 8.56
C HIS A 233 7.81 14.48 9.59
N TYR A 234 8.82 13.73 10.04
CA TYR A 234 8.64 12.76 11.13
C TYR A 234 8.74 13.46 12.48
N ASN A 235 7.72 13.31 13.32
CA ASN A 235 7.65 14.00 14.62
C ASN A 235 8.23 13.20 15.80
N GLY A 236 8.83 12.03 15.53
CA GLY A 236 9.31 11.09 16.55
C GLY A 236 8.36 9.93 16.84
N ALA A 237 7.12 9.98 16.34
CA ALA A 237 6.17 8.87 16.40
C ALA A 237 5.65 8.51 15.00
N GLN A 238 5.20 9.52 14.23
CA GLN A 238 4.64 9.34 12.88
C GLN A 238 4.95 10.54 11.98
N TYR A 239 4.74 10.38 10.67
CA TYR A 239 4.75 11.48 9.71
C TYR A 239 3.49 12.35 9.88
N GLU A 240 3.68 13.67 9.93
CA GLU A 240 2.58 14.62 10.10
C GLU A 240 1.81 14.83 8.80
N THR A 241 0.52 14.46 8.76
CA THR A 241 -0.32 14.54 7.55
C THR A 241 -1.29 15.72 7.57
N THR A 242 -1.87 16.07 8.73
CA THR A 242 -3.00 17.01 8.85
C THR A 242 -2.75 18.40 8.24
N VAL A 243 -1.63 19.05 8.59
CA VAL A 243 -1.29 20.38 8.05
C VAL A 243 -1.08 20.32 6.55
N SER A 244 -0.59 19.19 6.06
CA SER A 244 -0.31 18.97 4.66
C SER A 244 -1.58 18.77 3.84
N GLU A 245 -2.55 18.02 4.37
CA GLU A 245 -3.84 17.78 3.71
C GLU A 245 -4.63 19.07 3.49
N LYS A 246 -4.69 19.95 4.49
CA LYS A 246 -5.38 21.24 4.32
C LYS A 246 -4.79 22.07 3.17
N LYS A 247 -3.46 22.18 3.12
CA LYS A 247 -2.77 22.94 2.06
C LYS A 247 -2.98 22.33 0.68
N TRP A 248 -2.99 21.00 0.61
CA TRP A 248 -3.29 20.26 -0.61
C TRP A 248 -4.70 20.56 -1.12
N LEU A 249 -5.72 20.44 -0.28
CA LEU A 249 -7.12 20.72 -0.65
C LEU A 249 -7.30 22.18 -1.10
N ASP A 250 -6.71 23.12 -0.37
CA ASP A 250 -6.71 24.54 -0.75
C ASP A 250 -6.05 24.80 -2.13
N TRP A 251 -5.02 24.03 -2.48
CA TRP A 251 -4.36 24.10 -3.77
C TRP A 251 -5.20 23.46 -4.88
N TRP A 252 -5.82 22.30 -4.62
CA TRP A 252 -6.68 21.59 -5.58
C TRP A 252 -7.81 22.50 -6.07
N TRP A 253 -8.55 23.14 -5.16
CA TRP A 253 -9.70 23.96 -5.55
C TRP A 253 -9.33 25.19 -6.39
N LYS A 254 -8.07 25.60 -6.38
CA LYS A 254 -7.56 26.72 -7.19
C LYS A 254 -7.11 26.31 -8.60
N HIS A 255 -6.96 25.02 -8.90
CA HIS A 255 -6.37 24.53 -10.16
C HIS A 255 -7.22 23.41 -10.77
#